data_AF-A0A3D3TN72-F1
#
_entry.id   AF-A0A3D3TN72-F1
#
_cell.length_a   1.000
_cell.length_b   1.000
_cell.length_c   1.000
_cell.angle_alpha   90.00
_cell.angle_beta   90.00
_cell.angle_gamma   90.00
#
_symmetry.space_group_name_H-M   'P 1'
#
loop_
_entity.id
_entity.type
_entity.pdbx_description
1 polymer ?
#
loop_
_entity_poly.entity_id
_entity_poly.type
_entity_poly.pdbx_seq_one_letter_code
_entity_poly.pdbx_strand_id
1 'polypeptide(L)'
;GRSLWVRYNQLLGLEEELPEDGYQGEYLVEIAQGLVDEVGERFKGCWNDESESFFKKYALEKMLEDILGTLKRLRVDFDNVFYESSLIEDGTVEFVIKSLEGKGLIYESEGAR
;
A
#
# COMPACT_ATOMS: atom_id res chain seq x y z
N GLY A 1 0.62 0.04 -6.47
CA GLY A 1 0.07 -1.03 -7.33
C GLY A 1 0.44 -0.81 -8.78
N ARG A 2 -0.43 -0.15 -9.56
CA ARG A 2 -0.29 -0.01 -11.03
C ARG A 2 1.03 0.64 -11.47
N SER A 3 1.44 1.75 -10.86
CA SER A 3 2.70 2.42 -11.19
C SER A 3 3.94 1.52 -10.96
N LEU A 4 3.92 0.70 -9.91
CA LEU A 4 5.00 -0.24 -9.62
C LEU A 4 5.06 -1.36 -10.69
N TRP A 5 3.90 -1.89 -11.10
CA TRP A 5 3.82 -2.90 -12.16
C TRP A 5 4.34 -2.39 -13.50
N VAL A 6 4.03 -1.13 -13.84
CA VAL A 6 4.58 -0.48 -15.04
C VAL A 6 6.11 -0.41 -14.97
N ARG A 7 6.68 0.07 -13.85
CA ARG A 7 8.14 0.11 -13.66
C ARG A 7 8.78 -1.28 -13.73
N TYR A 8 8.17 -2.27 -13.11
CA TYR A 8 8.60 -3.67 -13.17
C TYR A 8 8.62 -4.19 -14.63
N ASN A 9 7.58 -3.92 -15.41
CA ASN A 9 7.53 -4.31 -16.81
C ASN A 9 8.56 -3.56 -17.67
N GLN A 10 8.79 -2.27 -17.42
CA GLN A 10 9.84 -1.49 -18.07
C GLN A 10 11.23 -2.11 -17.84
N LEU A 11 11.53 -2.55 -16.62
CA LEU A 11 12.79 -3.24 -16.30
C LEU A 11 12.92 -4.60 -17.00
N LEU A 12 11.80 -5.27 -17.27
CA LEU A 12 11.75 -6.53 -18.03
C LEU A 12 11.67 -6.32 -19.56
N GLY A 13 11.84 -5.09 -20.03
CA GLY A 13 11.91 -4.73 -21.45
C GLY A 13 10.57 -4.60 -22.16
N LEU A 14 9.46 -4.41 -21.43
CA LEU A 14 8.17 -4.06 -22.01
C LEU A 14 8.00 -2.53 -22.05
N GLU A 15 7.51 -2.02 -23.17
CA GLU A 15 7.11 -0.62 -23.30
C GLU A 15 5.73 -0.42 -22.67
N GLU A 16 5.72 -0.09 -21.38
CA GLU A 16 4.52 0.27 -20.63
C GLU A 16 4.60 1.75 -20.24
N GLU A 17 3.55 2.51 -20.53
CA GLU A 17 3.47 3.91 -20.13
C GLU A 17 2.89 4.03 -18.71
N LEU A 18 3.41 4.99 -17.95
CA LEU A 18 2.82 5.30 -16.66
C LEU A 18 1.48 6.00 -16.86
N PRO A 19 0.43 5.62 -16.11
CA PRO A 19 -0.82 6.36 -16.09
C PRO A 19 -0.59 7.84 -15.72
N GLU A 20 -1.44 8.75 -16.22
CA GLU A 20 -1.35 10.19 -15.91
C GLU A 20 -1.47 10.48 -14.39
N ASP A 21 -2.26 9.67 -13.68
CA ASP A 21 -2.41 9.66 -12.22
C ASP A 21 -1.41 8.74 -11.51
N GLY A 22 -0.51 8.12 -12.28
CA GLY A 22 0.49 7.20 -11.78
C GLY A 22 1.56 7.91 -10.96
N TYR A 23 1.91 7.34 -9.82
CA TYR A 23 2.99 7.85 -8.98
C TYR A 23 4.34 7.73 -9.71
N GLN A 24 5.10 8.83 -9.74
CA GLN A 24 6.33 8.95 -10.55
C GLN A 24 7.64 8.87 -9.74
N GLY A 25 7.58 8.71 -8.41
CA GLY A 25 8.78 8.82 -7.59
C GLY A 25 9.85 7.76 -7.91
N GLU A 26 11.11 8.17 -7.83
CA GLU A 26 12.27 7.38 -8.20
C GLU A 26 12.41 6.08 -7.39
N TYR A 27 11.97 6.09 -6.13
CA TYR A 27 11.99 4.91 -5.26
C TYR A 27 11.17 3.74 -5.85
N LEU A 28 10.17 3.99 -6.71
CA LEU A 28 9.41 2.92 -7.36
C LEU A 28 10.27 2.08 -8.30
N VAL A 29 11.31 2.68 -8.89
CA VAL A 29 12.25 1.95 -9.75
C VAL A 29 13.10 1.00 -8.91
N GLU A 30 13.56 1.45 -7.73
CA GLU A 30 14.32 0.61 -6.80
C GLU A 30 13.46 -0.54 -6.26
N ILE A 31 12.22 -0.26 -5.85
CA ILE A 31 11.25 -1.28 -5.43
C ILE A 31 10.97 -2.26 -6.58
N ALA A 32 10.82 -1.76 -7.81
CA ALA A 32 10.58 -2.61 -8.98
C ALA A 32 11.78 -3.51 -9.28
N GLN A 33 13.01 -3.01 -9.13
CA GLN A 33 14.23 -3.80 -9.31
C GLN A 33 14.33 -4.92 -8.27
N GLY A 34 14.13 -4.59 -6.98
CA GLY A 34 14.10 -5.62 -5.93
C GLY A 34 13.03 -6.67 -6.20
N LEU A 35 11.88 -6.26 -6.74
CA LEU A 35 10.83 -7.19 -7.11
C LEU A 35 11.21 -8.09 -8.30
N VAL A 36 11.87 -7.55 -9.34
CA VAL A 36 12.41 -8.37 -10.44
C VAL A 36 13.40 -9.41 -9.90
N ASP A 37 14.24 -9.02 -8.94
CA ASP A 37 15.21 -9.93 -8.32
C ASP A 37 14.54 -11.04 -7.48
N GLU A 38 13.41 -10.74 -6.84
CA GLU A 38 12.65 -11.69 -6.00
C GLU A 38 11.75 -12.64 -6.80
N VAL A 39 11.00 -12.13 -7.79
CA VAL A 39 9.94 -12.91 -8.50
C VAL A 39 10.18 -13.09 -10.00
N GLY A 40 11.28 -12.55 -10.54
CA GLY A 40 11.67 -12.72 -11.93
C GLY A 40 10.65 -12.12 -12.89
N GLU A 41 10.22 -12.93 -13.88
CA GLU A 41 9.23 -12.52 -14.89
C GLU A 41 7.79 -12.96 -14.57
N ARG A 42 7.52 -13.47 -13.36
CA ARG A 42 6.24 -14.11 -12.99
C ARG A 42 5.00 -13.30 -13.38
N PHE A 43 5.04 -11.98 -13.22
CA PHE A 43 3.91 -11.09 -13.48
C PHE A 43 4.08 -10.23 -14.75
N LYS A 44 5.05 -10.58 -15.60
CA LYS A 44 5.38 -9.80 -16.80
C LYS A 44 4.18 -9.72 -17.74
N GLY A 45 3.77 -8.49 -18.08
CA GLY A 45 2.65 -8.22 -19.00
C GLY A 45 1.28 -8.75 -18.55
N CYS A 46 1.14 -9.24 -17.31
CA CYS A 46 -0.11 -9.76 -16.78
C CYS A 46 -0.66 -8.78 -15.73
N TRP A 47 -1.80 -8.16 -16.03
CA TRP A 47 -2.56 -7.36 -15.07
C TRP A 47 -3.95 -7.97 -14.87
N ASN A 48 -4.10 -8.67 -13.75
CA ASN A 48 -5.32 -9.29 -13.24
C ASN A 48 -5.46 -9.04 -11.72
N ASP A 49 -6.58 -9.45 -11.12
CA ASP A 49 -6.86 -9.23 -9.68
C ASP A 49 -5.76 -9.77 -8.75
N GLU A 50 -5.12 -10.89 -9.10
CA GLU A 50 -4.01 -11.47 -8.34
C GLU A 50 -2.79 -10.55 -8.36
N SER A 51 -2.35 -10.16 -9.56
CA SER A 51 -1.22 -9.25 -9.74
C SER A 51 -1.51 -7.88 -9.11
N GLU A 52 -2.72 -7.34 -9.27
CA GLU A 52 -3.08 -6.06 -8.69
C GLU A 52 -2.99 -6.10 -7.17
N SER A 53 -3.55 -7.14 -6.55
CA SER A 53 -3.49 -7.34 -5.10
C SER A 53 -2.05 -7.51 -4.63
N PHE A 54 -1.25 -8.31 -5.34
CA PHE A 54 0.16 -8.52 -5.04
C PHE A 54 0.97 -7.23 -5.10
N PHE A 55 0.90 -6.48 -6.21
CA PHE A 55 1.64 -5.23 -6.39
C PHE A 55 1.15 -4.11 -5.47
N LYS A 56 -0.13 -4.09 -5.07
CA LYS A 56 -0.63 -3.18 -4.04
C LYS A 56 0.00 -3.51 -2.68
N LYS A 57 -0.07 -4.77 -2.26
CA LYS A 57 0.48 -5.22 -0.97
C LYS A 57 1.98 -5.02 -0.89
N TYR A 58 2.73 -5.45 -1.90
CA TYR A 58 4.19 -5.32 -1.93
C TYR A 58 4.64 -3.85 -1.87
N ALA A 59 4.01 -2.98 -2.67
CA ALA A 59 4.32 -1.55 -2.64
C ALA A 59 4.06 -0.92 -1.26
N LEU A 60 2.95 -1.30 -0.61
CA LEU A 60 2.60 -0.82 0.73
C LEU A 60 3.63 -1.28 1.78
N GLU A 61 3.96 -2.57 1.79
CA GLU A 61 4.93 -3.14 2.73
C GLU A 61 6.31 -2.48 2.59
N LYS A 62 6.80 -2.29 1.36
CA LYS A 62 8.09 -1.65 1.10
C LYS A 62 8.11 -0.16 1.48
N MET A 63 7.03 0.56 1.20
CA MET A 63 6.91 1.96 1.62
C MET A 63 6.90 2.08 3.14
N LEU A 64 6.18 1.20 3.84
CA LEU A 64 6.16 1.20 5.30
C LEU A 64 7.53 0.84 5.88
N GLU A 65 8.21 -0.16 5.31
CA GLU A 65 9.58 -0.53 5.70
C GLU A 65 10.55 0.65 5.59
N ASP A 66 10.48 1.42 4.48
CA ASP A 66 11.33 2.61 4.29
C ASP A 66 10.98 3.75 5.26
N ILE A 67 9.69 4.00 5.49
CA ILE A 67 9.21 5.00 6.46
C ILE A 67 9.72 4.64 7.87
N LEU A 68 9.50 3.40 8.31
CA LEU A 68 9.95 2.94 9.62
C LEU A 68 11.48 2.94 9.74
N GLY A 69 12.18 2.52 8.69
CA GLY A 69 13.63 2.59 8.62
C GLY A 69 14.14 4.03 8.75
N THR A 70 13.47 4.99 8.10
CA THR A 70 13.77 6.41 8.20
C THR A 70 13.54 6.96 9.60
N LEU A 71 12.39 6.65 10.22
CA LEU A 71 12.06 7.05 11.59
C LEU A 71 13.07 6.49 12.59
N LYS A 72 13.47 5.24 12.43
CA LYS A 72 14.50 4.61 13.25
C LYS A 72 15.86 5.29 13.13
N ARG A 73 16.26 5.72 11.92
CA ARG A 73 17.50 6.52 11.72
C ARG A 73 17.43 7.87 12.44
N LEU A 74 16.23 8.42 12.61
CA LEU A 74 15.96 9.63 13.39
C LEU A 74 15.81 9.37 14.90
N ARG A 75 15.99 8.13 15.36
CA ARG A 75 15.77 7.69 16.75
C ARG A 75 14.32 7.89 17.23
N VAL A 76 13.37 7.75 16.30
CA VAL A 76 11.94 7.69 16.61
C VAL A 76 11.54 6.22 16.59
N ASP A 77 11.29 5.67 17.76
CA ASP A 77 10.83 4.29 17.95
C ASP A 77 9.32 4.29 18.22
N PHE A 78 8.60 3.40 17.54
CA PHE A 78 7.18 3.16 17.77
C PHE A 78 7.00 1.78 18.40
N ASP A 79 6.29 1.70 19.53
CA ASP A 79 6.02 0.43 20.20
C ASP A 79 5.02 -0.44 19.42
N ASN A 80 4.12 0.20 18.66
CA ASN A 80 3.11 -0.49 17.86
C ASN A 80 2.95 0.21 16.50
N VAL A 81 2.95 -0.59 15.43
CA VAL A 81 2.63 -0.15 14.07
C VAL A 81 1.52 -1.05 13.56
N PHE A 82 0.42 -0.45 13.09
CA PHE A 82 -0.74 -1.16 12.58
C PHE A 82 -1.13 -0.60 11.21
N TYR A 83 -1.61 -1.48 10.34
CA TYR A 83 -2.19 -1.06 9.07
C TYR A 83 -3.64 -0.64 9.32
N GLU A 84 -4.08 0.47 8.76
CA GLU A 84 -5.49 0.88 8.84
C GLU A 84 -6.42 -0.22 8.34
N SER A 85 -6.05 -0.92 7.26
CA SER A 85 -6.78 -2.08 6.76
C SER A 85 -6.92 -3.18 7.83
N SER A 86 -5.90 -3.42 8.66
CA SER A 86 -6.00 -4.42 9.73
C SER A 86 -7.02 -4.05 10.81
N LEU A 87 -7.19 -2.76 11.13
CA LEU A 87 -8.20 -2.28 12.09
C LEU A 87 -9.63 -2.37 11.55
N ILE A 88 -9.79 -2.31 10.23
CA ILE A 88 -11.08 -2.48 9.58
C ILE A 88 -11.42 -3.97 9.48
N GLU A 89 -10.45 -4.79 9.04
CA GLU A 89 -10.62 -6.24 8.89
C GLU A 89 -10.84 -6.97 10.22
N ASP A 90 -10.22 -6.53 11.31
CA ASP A 90 -10.41 -7.12 12.64
C ASP A 90 -11.70 -6.67 13.34
N GLY A 91 -12.46 -5.77 12.72
CA GLY A 91 -13.74 -5.27 13.23
C GLY A 91 -13.61 -4.27 14.39
N THR A 92 -12.40 -3.81 14.73
CA THR A 92 -12.16 -2.83 15.79
C THR A 92 -12.86 -1.52 15.47
N VAL A 93 -12.79 -1.05 14.22
CA VAL A 93 -13.48 0.18 13.80
C VAL A 93 -14.99 0.08 14.01
N GLU A 94 -15.60 -1.01 13.56
CA GLU A 94 -17.04 -1.27 13.70
C GLU A 94 -17.47 -1.37 15.17
N PHE A 95 -16.64 -2.02 16.00
CA PHE A 95 -16.88 -2.13 17.45
C PHE A 95 -16.82 -0.77 18.14
N VAL A 96 -15.84 0.07 17.79
CA VAL A 96 -15.68 1.41 18.37
C VAL A 96 -16.85 2.31 17.96
N ILE A 97 -17.26 2.28 16.69
CA ILE A 97 -18.43 3.03 16.20
C ILE A 97 -19.69 2.62 16.97
N LYS A 98 -19.98 1.32 17.07
CA LYS A 98 -21.12 0.82 17.86
C LYS A 98 -21.05 1.21 19.34
N SER A 99 -19.86 1.20 19.92
CA SER A 99 -19.64 1.60 21.31
C SER A 99 -19.89 3.09 21.55
N LEU A 100 -19.60 3.94 20.56
CA LEU A 100 -19.86 5.37 20.60
C LEU A 100 -21.33 5.69 20.30
N GLU A 101 -21.98 4.95 19.39
CA GLU A 101 -23.43 5.03 19.13
C GLU A 101 -24.21 4.69 20.40
N GLY A 102 -23.85 3.60 21.09
CA GLY A 102 -24.47 3.19 22.35
C GLY A 102 -24.31 4.19 23.51
N LYS A 103 -23.36 5.12 23.40
CA LYS A 103 -23.14 6.21 24.37
C LYS A 103 -23.77 7.54 23.92
N GLY A 104 -24.41 7.59 22.75
CA GLY A 104 -25.01 8.81 22.19
C GLY A 104 -24.00 9.89 21.84
N LEU A 105 -22.74 9.52 21.55
CA LEU A 105 -21.64 10.44 21.27
C LEU A 105 -21.39 10.65 19.77
N ILE A 106 -22.24 10.10 18.90
CA ILE A 106 -22.15 10.25 17.45
C ILE A 106 -23.29 11.17 16.98
N TYR A 107 -22.95 12.12 16.11
CA TYR A 107 -23.92 12.96 15.41
C TYR A 107 -23.64 12.87 13.91
N GLU A 108 -24.70 12.77 13.12
CA GLU A 108 -24.65 12.62 11.67
C GLU A 108 -24.76 14.02 11.02
N SER A 109 -23.87 14.32 10.07
CA SER A 109 -23.86 15.61 9.37
C SER A 109 -23.61 15.40 7.89
N GLU A 110 -24.47 15.99 7.05
CA GLU A 110 -24.32 15.99 5.58
C GLU A 110 -24.13 14.60 4.93
N GLY A 111 -24.76 13.56 5.52
CA GLY A 111 -24.74 12.20 4.97
C GLY A 111 -23.45 11.41 5.22
N ALA A 112 -22.53 11.95 6.02
CA ALA A 112 -21.43 11.18 6.61
C ALA A 112 -21.84 10.70 8.01
N ARG A 113 -21.65 9.40 8.26
CA ARG A 113 -21.94 8.70 9.50
C ARG A 113 -20.68 8.05 10.05
#